data_AF-A0A4Y2KKD4-F1
#
_entry.id   AF-A0A4Y2KKD4-F1
#
_cell.length_a   1.000
_cell.length_b   1.000
_cell.length_c   1.000
_cell.angle_alpha   90.00
_cell.angle_beta   90.00
_cell.angle_gamma   90.00
#
_symmetry.space_group_name_H-M   'P 1'
#
loop_
_entity.id
_entity.type
_entity.pdbx_description
1 polymer ?
#
loop_
_entity_poly.entity_id
_entity_poly.type
_entity_poly.pdbx_seq_one_letter_code
_entity_poly.pdbx_strand_id
1 'polypeptide(L)'
;MREVRNEEKKNKDLPILLFDLQNVIPTPHVNITSLVYLRKLNVYNLTAYYTPTKQVYCALWSEHLSGRAGNDIASAFHKVLTVRTEEHDITELITW
;
A
#
# COMPACT_ATOMS: atom_id res chain seq x y z
N MET A 1 1.13 -3.97 17.25
CA MET A 1 0.86 -4.85 16.07
C MET A 1 -0.07 -6.04 16.39
N ARG A 2 0.25 -6.92 17.37
CA ARG A 2 -0.67 -8.00 17.78
C ARG A 2 -1.89 -7.50 18.55
N GLU A 3 -1.77 -6.37 19.24
CA GLU A 3 -2.82 -5.78 20.07
C GLU A 3 -3.97 -5.20 19.24
N VAL A 4 -3.69 -4.36 18.23
CA VAL A 4 -4.69 -3.84 17.28
C VAL A 4 -5.44 -4.98 16.57
N ARG A 5 -4.71 -6.01 16.11
CA ARG A 5 -5.33 -7.21 15.51
C ARG A 5 -6.19 -8.01 16.50
N ASN A 6 -5.88 -7.95 17.80
CA ASN A 6 -6.68 -8.58 18.85
C ASN A 6 -7.90 -7.72 19.22
N GLU A 7 -7.84 -6.40 19.05
CA GLU A 7 -8.97 -5.48 19.21
C GLU A 7 -9.96 -5.58 18.04
N GLU A 8 -9.48 -5.75 16.81
CA GLU A 8 -10.32 -6.08 15.65
C GLU A 8 -11.14 -7.36 15.85
N LYS A 9 -10.54 -8.38 16.50
CA LYS A 9 -11.27 -9.62 16.82
C LYS A 9 -12.40 -9.40 17.83
N LYS A 10 -12.30 -8.36 18.66
CA LYS A 10 -13.31 -8.02 19.67
C LYS A 10 -14.44 -7.17 19.09
N ASN A 11 -14.17 -6.34 18.09
CA ASN A 11 -15.15 -5.45 17.47
C ASN A 11 -15.21 -5.68 15.95
N LYS A 12 -16.13 -6.55 15.51
CA LYS A 12 -16.24 -6.96 14.09
C LYS A 12 -16.84 -5.89 13.17
N ASP A 13 -17.45 -4.85 13.75
CA ASP A 13 -18.25 -3.86 13.02
C ASP A 13 -17.51 -2.54 12.77
N LEU A 14 -16.23 -2.42 13.16
CA LEU A 14 -15.44 -1.22 12.87
C LEU A 14 -14.77 -1.34 11.48
N PRO A 15 -15.18 -0.53 10.48
CA PRO A 15 -14.50 -0.46 9.19
C PRO A 15 -13.14 0.23 9.32
N ILE A 16 -12.12 -0.57 9.60
CA ILE A 16 -10.73 -0.14 9.71
C ILE A 16 -10.01 -0.36 8.39
N LEU A 17 -9.33 0.69 7.93
CA LEU A 17 -8.42 0.64 6.79
C LEU A 17 -6.97 0.75 7.28
N LEU A 18 -6.19 -0.30 7.05
CA LEU A 18 -4.80 -0.41 7.50
C LEU A 18 -3.86 -0.17 6.32
N PHE A 19 -2.97 0.81 6.44
CA PHE A 19 -1.96 1.08 5.43
C PHE A 19 -0.58 0.58 5.84
N ASP A 20 0.12 -0.04 4.89
CA ASP A 20 1.51 -0.46 5.03
C ASP A 20 2.27 -0.15 3.74
N LEU A 21 3.39 0.55 3.89
CA LEU A 21 4.27 0.84 2.76
C LEU A 21 5.26 -0.30 2.59
N GLN A 22 5.04 -1.12 1.56
CA GLN A 22 5.86 -2.30 1.33
C GLN A 22 7.27 -1.93 0.86
N ASN A 23 8.20 -2.86 1.06
CA ASN A 23 9.56 -2.76 0.54
C ASN A 23 9.60 -2.58 -0.99
N VAL A 24 10.59 -1.83 -1.48
CA VAL A 24 10.77 -1.50 -2.89
C VAL A 24 11.02 -2.77 -3.71
N ILE A 25 10.28 -2.96 -4.81
CA ILE A 25 10.39 -4.14 -5.67
C ILE A 25 11.30 -3.78 -6.86
N PRO A 26 12.53 -4.34 -6.95
CA PRO A 26 13.39 -4.11 -8.09
C PRO A 26 12.87 -4.91 -9.30
N THR A 27 12.73 -4.24 -10.44
CA THR A 27 12.29 -4.82 -11.72
C THR A 27 13.17 -4.34 -12.87
N PRO A 28 13.33 -5.11 -13.96
CA PRO A 28 12.91 -6.50 -14.16
C PRO A 28 13.81 -7.53 -13.46
N HIS A 29 13.34 -8.77 -13.34
CA HIS A 29 14.15 -9.89 -12.85
C HIS A 29 15.13 -10.33 -13.94
N VAL A 30 16.43 -10.04 -13.76
CA VAL A 30 17.48 -10.33 -14.75
C VAL A 30 18.72 -10.89 -14.03
N ASN A 31 19.50 -11.70 -14.76
CA ASN A 31 20.79 -12.17 -14.27
C ASN A 31 21.71 -10.99 -13.94
N ILE A 32 22.37 -11.09 -12.78
CA ILE A 32 23.10 -9.99 -12.11
C ILE A 32 24.20 -9.41 -13.01
N THR A 33 24.79 -10.21 -13.90
CA THR A 33 25.90 -9.81 -14.77
C THR A 33 25.55 -8.71 -15.77
N SER A 34 24.35 -8.70 -16.35
CA SER A 34 23.94 -7.63 -17.29
C SER A 34 23.45 -6.37 -16.57
N LEU A 35 23.00 -6.52 -15.32
CA LEU A 35 22.54 -5.43 -14.46
C LEU A 35 23.67 -4.57 -13.88
N VAL A 36 24.94 -4.99 -14.00
CA VAL A 36 26.08 -4.12 -13.65
C VAL A 36 26.16 -2.91 -14.58
N TYR A 37 25.69 -3.07 -15.82
CA TYR A 37 25.74 -2.03 -16.85
C TYR A 37 24.39 -1.33 -17.07
N LEU A 38 23.32 -1.78 -16.41
CA LEU A 38 21.96 -1.29 -16.58
C LEU A 38 21.34 -0.91 -15.23
N ARG A 39 20.54 0.17 -15.19
CA ARG A 39 19.85 0.60 -13.98
C ARG A 39 18.62 -0.29 -13.70
N LYS A 40 18.47 -0.75 -12.45
CA LYS A 40 17.24 -1.40 -11.97
C LYS A 40 16.14 -0.36 -11.82
N LEU A 41 14.96 -0.65 -12.35
CA LEU A 41 13.78 0.17 -12.15
C LEU A 41 13.08 -0.27 -10.87
N ASN A 42 12.86 0.67 -9.95
CA ASN A 42 12.12 0.38 -8.74
C ASN A 42 10.61 0.50 -9.00
N VAL A 43 9.85 -0.46 -8.47
CA VAL A 43 8.39 -0.37 -8.35
C VAL A 43 8.06 -0.22 -6.88
N TYR A 44 7.29 0.82 -6.57
CA TYR A 44 6.83 1.12 -5.23
C TYR A 44 5.41 0.56 -5.06
N ASN A 45 5.13 0.04 -3.87
CA ASN A 45 3.82 -0.51 -3.52
C ASN A 45 3.34 0.06 -2.18
N LEU A 46 2.15 0.65 -2.18
CA LEU A 46 1.43 1.01 -0.96
C LEU A 46 0.25 0.04 -0.82
N THR A 47 0.24 -0.72 0.26
CA THR A 47 -0.80 -1.71 0.53
C THR A 47 -1.81 -1.14 1.51
N ALA A 48 -3.09 -1.34 1.23
CA ALA A 48 -4.18 -1.06 2.15
C ALA A 48 -5.01 -2.32 2.37
N TYR A 49 -5.18 -2.71 3.63
CA TYR A 49 -6.01 -3.82 4.02
C TYR A 49 -7.29 -3.30 4.66
N TYR A 50 -8.43 -3.74 4.13
CA TYR A 50 -9.74 -3.37 4.65
C TYR A 50 -10.33 -4.54 5.44
N THR A 51 -10.48 -4.34 6.74
CA THR A 51 -10.80 -5.40 7.69
C THR A 51 -12.18 -6.04 7.50
N PRO A 52 -13.28 -5.29 7.24
CA PRO A 52 -14.62 -5.88 7.14
C PRO A 52 -14.80 -6.87 5.98
N THR A 53 -14.36 -6.51 4.77
CA THR A 53 -14.46 -7.42 3.60
C THR A 53 -13.19 -8.25 3.38
N LYS A 54 -12.14 -8.02 4.20
CA LYS A 54 -10.81 -8.64 4.07
C LYS A 54 -10.18 -8.44 2.69
N GLN A 55 -10.55 -7.36 2.01
CA GLN A 55 -9.98 -6.99 0.72
C GLN A 55 -8.65 -6.29 0.92
N VAL A 56 -7.74 -6.53 -0.02
CA VAL A 56 -6.42 -5.90 -0.07
C VAL A 56 -6.37 -5.05 -1.34
N TYR A 57 -5.95 -3.80 -1.19
CA TYR A 57 -5.70 -2.87 -2.27
C TYR A 57 -4.21 -2.61 -2.36
N CYS A 58 -3.64 -2.69 -3.56
CA CYS A 58 -2.23 -2.41 -3.81
C CYS A 58 -2.13 -1.25 -4.80
N ALA A 59 -1.65 -0.10 -4.33
CA ALA A 59 -1.32 1.02 -5.19
C ALA A 59 0.14 0.89 -5.63
N LEU A 60 0.31 0.45 -6.88
CA LEU A 60 1.61 0.24 -7.51
C LEU A 60 1.96 1.41 -8.43
N TRP A 61 3.18 1.91 -8.33
CA TRP A 61 3.73 2.86 -9.30
C TRP A 61 5.22 2.61 -9.54
N SER A 62 5.65 2.87 -10.78
CA SER A 62 7.06 2.72 -11.16
C SER A 62 7.84 4.01 -10.90
N GLU A 63 9.13 3.89 -10.60
CA GLU A 63 10.09 4.99 -10.51
C GLU A 63 10.14 5.88 -11.77
N HIS A 64 9.74 5.35 -12.93
CA HIS A 64 9.65 6.13 -14.17
C HIS A 64 8.52 7.17 -14.15
N LEU A 65 7.41 6.88 -13.46
CA LEU A 65 6.26 7.78 -13.35
C LEU A 65 6.54 8.88 -12.32
N SER A 66 6.97 8.45 -11.14
CA SER A 66 7.39 9.35 -10.08
C SER A 66 8.26 8.62 -9.07
N GLY A 67 8.93 9.38 -8.21
CA GLY A 67 9.79 8.86 -7.17
C GLY A 67 9.01 8.28 -5.98
N ARG A 68 9.67 8.30 -4.82
CA ARG A 68 9.10 7.93 -3.52
C ARG A 68 9.05 9.15 -2.60
N ALA A 69 8.68 10.31 -3.14
CA ALA A 69 8.51 11.51 -2.35
C ALA A 69 7.17 11.48 -1.60
N GLY A 70 7.00 12.35 -0.61
CA GLY A 70 5.77 12.43 0.18
C GLY A 70 4.53 12.65 -0.69
N ASN A 71 4.63 13.45 -1.74
CA ASN A 71 3.52 13.73 -2.66
C ASN A 71 3.08 12.50 -3.46
N ASP A 72 4.02 11.62 -3.81
CA ASP A 72 3.74 10.39 -4.55
C ASP A 72 2.97 9.41 -3.67
N ILE A 73 3.43 9.26 -2.42
CA ILE A 73 2.79 8.42 -1.41
C ILE A 73 1.41 8.99 -1.05
N ALA A 74 1.29 10.31 -0.87
CA ALA A 74 0.01 10.96 -0.58
C ALA A 74 -0.98 10.80 -1.74
N SER A 75 -0.52 10.86 -2.98
CA SER A 75 -1.36 10.64 -4.16
C SER A 75 -1.85 9.19 -4.25
N ALA A 76 -0.97 8.22 -3.99
CA ALA A 76 -1.33 6.80 -3.91
C ALA A 76 -2.34 6.53 -2.78
N PHE A 77 -2.09 7.11 -1.61
CA PHE A 77 -2.97 7.02 -0.45
C PHE A 77 -4.36 7.62 -0.73
N HIS A 78 -4.39 8.83 -1.29
CA HIS A 78 -5.63 9.48 -1.70
C HIS A 78 -6.39 8.63 -2.72
N LYS A 79 -5.70 8.03 -3.71
CA LYS A 79 -6.35 7.17 -4.70
C LYS A 79 -7.03 5.96 -4.07
N VAL A 80 -6.37 5.30 -3.12
CA VAL A 80 -6.96 4.17 -2.37
C VAL A 80 -8.18 4.63 -1.56
N LEU A 81 -8.10 5.80 -0.91
CA LEU A 81 -9.23 6.37 -0.19
C LEU A 81 -10.41 6.70 -1.11
N THR A 82 -10.18 7.37 -2.23
CA THR A 82 -11.25 7.70 -3.19
C THR A 82 -11.99 6.43 -3.64
N VAL A 83 -11.24 5.39 -4.02
CA VAL A 83 -11.83 4.11 -4.42
C VAL A 83 -12.66 3.48 -3.30
N ARG A 84 -12.27 3.66 -2.04
CA ARG A 84 -12.96 3.07 -0.89
C ARG A 84 -14.17 3.89 -0.41
N THR A 85 -14.04 5.23 -0.36
CA THR A 85 -15.05 6.16 0.15
C THR A 85 -16.31 6.19 -0.73
N GLU A 86 -16.20 5.82 -2.01
CA GLU A 86 -17.37 5.69 -2.89
C GLU A 86 -18.30 4.53 -2.49
N GLU A 87 -17.81 3.53 -1.75
CA GLU A 87 -18.58 2.33 -1.40
C GLU A 87 -19.01 2.26 0.07
N HIS A 88 -18.21 2.78 1.01
CA HIS A 88 -18.48 2.65 2.45
C HIS A 88 -17.91 3.80 3.28
N ASP A 89 -18.57 4.11 4.39
CA ASP A 89 -18.13 5.11 5.37
C ASP A 89 -17.02 4.51 6.24
N ILE A 90 -15.79 5.03 6.15
CA ILE A 90 -14.64 4.57 6.92
C ILE A 90 -14.64 5.32 8.25
N THR A 91 -14.77 4.61 9.36
CA THR A 91 -14.79 5.22 10.70
C THR A 91 -13.39 5.48 11.23
N GLU A 92 -12.44 4.60 10.92
CA GLU A 92 -11.10 4.66 11.48
C GLU A 92 -10.04 4.24 10.44
N LEU A 93 -8.92 4.93 10.49
CA LEU A 93 -7.78 4.71 9.62
C LEU A 93 -6.52 4.54 10.45
N ILE A 94 -5.77 3.48 10.15
CA ILE A 94 -4.54 3.16 10.87
C ILE A 94 -3.39 3.16 9.87
N THR A 95 -2.45 4.10 10.08
CA THR A 95 -1.18 4.19 9.35
C THR A 95 -0.03 3.94 10.32
N TRP A 96 0.97 3.17 9.89
CA TRP A 96 2.16 2.84 10.68
C TRP A 96 3.41 3.56 10.16
#